data_AF-A0A7J6WQB9-F1
#
_entry.id   AF-A0A7J6WQB9-F1
#
_cell.length_a   1.000
_cell.length_b   1.000
_cell.length_c   1.000
_cell.angle_alpha   90.00
_cell.angle_beta   90.00
_cell.angle_gamma   90.00
#
_symmetry.space_group_name_H-M   'P 1'
#
loop_
_entity.id
_entity.type
_entity.pdbx_description
1 polymer ?
#
loop_
_entity_poly.entity_id
_entity_poly.type
_entity_poly.pdbx_seq_one_letter_code
_entity_poly.pdbx_strand_id
1 'polypeptide(L)'
;MSGVPCVHAIAVVKDRREGWMKWCSPYFTVNAYRLAYEGYITPIIDVDDWGQPDRLVLPPPKQKAPGRPKTQRIRGEDEPVKEKKKQMICSKCKATGHNKRTCDARNDPTTVYKRK
;
A
#
# COMPACT_ATOMS: atom_id res chain seq x y z
N MET A 1 3.75 -19.93 -5.12
CA MET A 1 2.40 -20.23 -5.61
C MET A 1 1.64 -20.94 -4.51
N SER A 2 0.52 -20.39 -4.04
CA SER A 2 -0.34 -21.01 -3.03
C SER A 2 -1.15 -22.14 -3.70
N GLY A 3 -1.07 -23.38 -3.21
CA GLY A 3 -1.82 -24.52 -3.74
C GLY A 3 -3.34 -24.50 -3.43
N VAL A 4 -3.89 -23.33 -3.12
CA VAL A 4 -5.32 -23.07 -2.93
C VAL A 4 -5.74 -22.09 -4.03
N PRO A 5 -6.84 -22.38 -4.76
CA PRO A 5 -7.30 -21.51 -5.84
C PRO A 5 -7.68 -20.11 -5.32
N CYS A 6 -7.42 -19.08 -6.13
CA CYS A 6 -7.82 -17.72 -5.80
C CYS A 6 -9.35 -17.54 -5.88
N VAL A 7 -9.86 -16.43 -5.36
CA VAL A 7 -11.30 -16.13 -5.35
C VAL A 7 -11.92 -16.13 -6.76
N HIS A 8 -11.17 -15.69 -7.78
CA HIS A 8 -11.62 -15.71 -9.17
C HIS A 8 -11.72 -17.13 -9.73
N ALA A 9 -10.73 -17.99 -9.44
CA ALA A 9 -10.77 -19.39 -9.85
C ALA A 9 -11.94 -20.13 -9.19
N ILE A 10 -12.19 -19.87 -7.90
CA ILE A 10 -13.35 -20.44 -7.19
C ILE A 10 -14.66 -20.00 -7.84
N ALA A 11 -14.79 -18.73 -8.23
CA ALA A 11 -15.98 -18.21 -8.91
C ALA A 11 -16.25 -18.93 -10.24
N VAL A 12 -15.23 -19.11 -11.07
CA VAL A 12 -15.34 -19.83 -12.36
C VAL A 12 -15.72 -21.29 -12.15
N VAL A 13 -15.14 -21.96 -11.15
CA VAL A 13 -15.46 -23.37 -10.86
C VAL A 13 -16.89 -23.53 -10.34
N LYS A 14 -17.37 -22.58 -9.53
CA LYS A 14 -18.77 -22.54 -9.08
C LYS A 14 -19.74 -22.32 -10.25
N ASP A 15 -19.41 -21.44 -11.18
CA ASP A 15 -20.19 -21.21 -12.40
C ASP A 15 -20.33 -22.51 -13.24
N ARG A 16 -19.25 -23.29 -13.31
CA ARG A 16 -19.23 -24.62 -13.93
C ARG A 16 -19.95 -25.72 -13.13
N ARG A 17 -20.54 -25.40 -11.97
CA ARG A 17 -21.19 -26.35 -11.04
C ARG A 17 -20.28 -27.47 -10.56
N GLU A 18 -18.99 -27.20 -10.48
CA GLU A 18 -17.98 -28.15 -10.04
C GLU A 18 -17.59 -27.88 -8.57
N GLY A 19 -17.15 -28.92 -7.86
CA GLY A 19 -16.59 -28.77 -6.52
C GLY A 19 -15.22 -28.11 -6.56
N TRP A 20 -15.04 -26.93 -5.97
CA TRP A 20 -13.77 -26.20 -5.95
C TRP A 20 -12.64 -26.92 -5.19
N MET A 21 -12.96 -27.75 -4.20
CA MET A 21 -11.98 -28.51 -3.42
C MET A 21 -11.11 -29.45 -4.27
N LYS A 22 -11.60 -29.94 -5.42
CA LYS A 22 -10.81 -30.80 -6.32
C LYS A 22 -9.67 -30.05 -7.02
N TRP A 23 -9.73 -28.72 -7.02
CA TRP A 23 -8.71 -27.84 -7.58
C TRP A 23 -7.68 -27.38 -6.53
N CYS A 24 -7.88 -27.75 -5.26
CA CYS A 24 -6.88 -27.54 -4.22
C CYS A 24 -5.76 -28.59 -4.36
N SER A 25 -4.54 -28.19 -4.01
CA SER A 25 -3.41 -29.10 -3.91
C SER A 25 -3.68 -30.18 -2.85
N PRO A 26 -3.23 -31.43 -3.08
CA PRO A 26 -3.46 -32.56 -2.16
C PRO A 26 -2.91 -32.32 -0.74
N TYR A 27 -1.94 -31.42 -0.59
CA TYR A 27 -1.36 -31.03 0.70
C TYR A 27 -2.33 -30.25 1.61
N PHE A 28 -3.41 -29.68 1.08
CA PHE A 28 -4.43 -28.96 1.86
C PHE A 28 -5.64 -29.84 2.20
N THR A 29 -5.40 -31.13 2.43
CA THR A 29 -6.43 -32.08 2.87
C THR A 29 -6.25 -32.43 4.33
N VAL A 30 -7.34 -32.81 5.01
CA VAL A 30 -7.28 -33.28 6.41
C VAL A 30 -6.36 -34.50 6.54
N ASN A 31 -6.36 -35.37 5.54
CA ASN A 31 -5.48 -36.54 5.52
C ASN A 31 -4.00 -36.13 5.44
N ALA A 32 -3.65 -35.18 4.57
CA ALA A 32 -2.29 -34.65 4.49
C ALA A 32 -1.85 -33.99 5.81
N TYR A 33 -2.76 -33.26 6.47
CA TYR A 33 -2.50 -32.70 7.80
C TYR A 33 -2.23 -33.79 8.83
N ARG A 34 -3.08 -34.83 8.89
CA ARG A 34 -2.89 -35.97 9.81
C ARG A 34 -1.59 -36.70 9.56
N LEU A 35 -1.25 -36.97 8.30
CA LEU A 35 0.01 -37.61 7.92
C LEU A 35 1.23 -36.76 8.33
N ALA A 36 1.15 -35.43 8.14
CA ALA A 36 2.24 -34.53 8.52
C ALA A 36 2.51 -34.51 10.04
N TYR A 37 1.47 -34.74 10.85
CA TYR A 37 1.53 -34.75 12.31
C TYR A 37 1.26 -36.14 12.90
N GLU A 38 1.43 -37.21 12.12
CA GLU A 38 1.24 -38.59 12.59
C GLU A 38 2.34 -38.99 13.58
N GLY A 39 3.52 -38.39 13.43
CA GLY A 39 4.63 -38.55 14.36
C GLY A 39 4.31 -38.02 15.75
N TYR A 40 4.69 -38.78 16.76
CA TYR A 40 4.61 -38.35 18.15
C TYR A 40 5.75 -37.36 18.46
N ILE A 41 5.40 -36.17 18.93
CA ILE A 41 6.37 -35.24 19.51
C ILE A 41 6.53 -35.64 20.97
N THR A 42 7.68 -36.24 21.31
CA THR A 42 8.01 -36.55 22.70
C THR A 42 8.13 -35.25 23.50
N PRO A 43 7.32 -35.05 24.56
CA PRO A 43 7.47 -33.88 25.40
C PRO A 43 8.83 -33.94 26.10
N ILE A 44 9.50 -32.80 26.16
CA ILE A 44 10.71 -32.65 26.96
C ILE A 44 10.27 -32.34 28.39
N ILE A 45 10.70 -33.16 29.35
CA ILE A 45 10.17 -33.15 30.72
C ILE A 45 10.85 -32.04 31.54
N ASP A 46 12.17 -31.90 31.43
CA ASP A 46 12.94 -30.87 32.12
C ASP A 46 13.82 -30.05 31.15
N VAL A 47 14.22 -28.85 31.55
CA VAL A 47 15.15 -27.98 30.79
C VAL A 47 16.53 -28.63 30.67
N ASP A 48 16.92 -29.44 31.65
CA ASP A 48 18.19 -30.18 31.64
C ASP A 48 18.21 -31.30 30.58
N ASP A 49 17.04 -31.78 30.13
CA ASP A 49 16.90 -32.77 29.06
C ASP A 49 17.04 -32.15 27.65
N TRP A 50 17.22 -30.82 27.55
CA TRP A 50 17.39 -30.16 26.26
C TRP A 50 18.74 -30.55 25.68
N GLY A 51 18.73 -31.23 24.53
CA GLY A 51 19.95 -31.49 23.77
C GLY A 51 20.67 -30.18 23.44
N GLN A 52 22.00 -30.18 23.49
CA GLN A 52 22.77 -29.04 23.01
C GLN A 52 22.45 -28.81 21.53
N PRO A 53 22.12 -27.57 21.12
CA PRO A 53 21.83 -27.30 19.73
C PRO A 53 23.10 -27.48 18.90
N ASP A 54 23.02 -28.24 17.80
CA ASP A 54 24.12 -28.42 16.83
C ASP A 54 24.65 -27.10 16.24
N ARG A 55 23.84 -26.03 16.34
CA ARG A 55 24.21 -24.70 15.84
C ARG A 55 23.65 -23.61 16.74
N LEU A 56 24.53 -22.68 17.11
CA LEU A 56 24.14 -21.45 17.78
C LEU A 56 23.38 -20.56 16.79
N VAL A 57 22.08 -20.38 17.00
CA VAL A 57 21.26 -19.47 16.19
C VAL A 57 21.56 -18.04 16.63
N LEU A 58 22.32 -17.31 15.81
CA LEU A 58 22.54 -15.89 16.05
C LEU A 58 21.26 -15.11 15.69
N PRO A 59 20.92 -14.06 16.46
CA PRO A 59 19.81 -13.19 16.09
C PRO A 59 20.07 -12.58 14.70
N PRO A 60 19.03 -12.38 13.88
CA PRO A 60 19.20 -11.72 12.60
C PRO A 60 19.81 -10.33 12.81
N PRO A 61 20.70 -9.88 11.91
CA PRO A 61 21.29 -8.56 12.02
C PRO A 61 20.20 -7.50 12.05
N LYS A 62 20.29 -6.57 13.02
CA LYS A 62 19.35 -5.44 13.12
C LYS A 62 19.40 -4.63 11.83
N GLN A 63 18.34 -4.72 11.03
CA GLN A 63 18.18 -3.82 9.88
C GLN A 63 17.62 -2.49 10.38
N LYS A 64 18.24 -1.38 9.97
CA LYS A 64 17.63 -0.06 10.17
C LYS A 64 16.38 -0.01 9.30
N ALA A 65 15.23 0.24 9.92
CA ALA A 65 14.01 0.50 9.18
C ALA A 65 14.26 1.70 8.23
N PRO A 66 13.68 1.69 7.02
CA PRO A 66 13.70 2.86 6.17
C PRO A 66 13.15 4.04 6.96
N GLY A 67 13.89 5.16 6.93
CA GLY A 67 13.46 6.39 7.59
C GLY A 67 12.15 6.90 7.00
N ARG A 68 11.59 7.95 7.62
CA ARG A 68 10.37 8.59 7.14
C ARG A 68 10.51 8.95 5.63
N PRO A 69 9.56 8.56 4.77
CA PRO A 69 9.55 8.98 3.38
C PRO A 69 9.58 10.52 3.27
N LYS A 70 10.31 11.04 2.29
CA LYS A 70 10.35 12.49 2.03
C LYS A 70 8.95 13.00 1.68
N THR A 71 8.57 14.16 2.21
CA THR A 71 7.28 14.83 1.90
C THR A 71 7.14 15.15 0.41
N GLN A 72 8.25 15.45 -0.26
CA GLN A 72 8.29 15.66 -1.70
C GLN A 72 9.11 14.55 -2.35
N ARG A 73 8.61 14.01 -3.47
CA ARG A 73 9.36 13.03 -4.25
C ARG A 73 10.61 13.64 -4.85
N ILE A 74 11.65 12.84 -5.01
CA ILE A 74 12.83 13.20 -5.82
C ILE A 74 12.39 13.17 -7.28
N ARG A 75 12.79 14.18 -8.05
CA ARG A 75 12.44 14.30 -9.46
C ARG A 75 13.58 13.79 -10.33
N GLY A 76 13.26 13.08 -11.41
CA GLY A 76 14.24 12.68 -12.41
C GLY A 76 14.77 13.87 -13.21
N GLU A 77 15.94 13.74 -13.82
CA GLU A 77 16.60 14.79 -14.61
C GLU A 77 15.75 15.24 -15.81
N ASP A 78 15.03 14.30 -16.44
CA ASP A 78 14.19 14.57 -17.61
C ASP A 78 12.80 15.16 -17.27
N GLU A 79 12.48 15.35 -15.99
CA GLU A 79 11.15 15.82 -15.61
C GLU A 79 11.02 17.36 -15.59
N PRO A 80 9.96 17.93 -16.18
CA PRO A 80 9.82 19.37 -16.36
C PRO A 80 9.63 20.11 -15.05
N VAL A 81 10.54 21.03 -14.67
CA VAL A 81 10.52 21.78 -13.39
C VAL A 81 9.11 22.26 -13.01
N LYS A 82 8.77 22.15 -11.71
CA LYS A 82 7.44 22.51 -11.22
C LYS A 82 7.21 23.99 -11.53
N GLU A 83 6.24 24.27 -12.40
CA GLU A 83 5.91 25.64 -12.76
C GLU A 83 5.64 26.44 -11.48
N LYS A 84 6.30 27.60 -11.37
CA LYS A 84 5.99 28.55 -10.30
C LYS A 84 4.51 28.86 -10.41
N LYS A 85 3.77 28.74 -9.30
CA LYS A 85 2.34 29.08 -9.26
C LYS A 85 2.17 30.45 -9.93
N LYS A 86 1.34 30.52 -10.98
CA LYS A 86 1.04 31.78 -11.66
C LYS A 86 0.63 32.81 -10.61
N GLN A 87 1.22 34.00 -10.67
CA GLN A 87 0.85 35.08 -9.77
C GLN A 87 -0.65 35.34 -9.90
N MET A 88 -1.32 35.47 -8.75
CA MET A 88 -2.76 35.75 -8.72
C MET A 88 -2.99 37.16 -9.28
N ILE A 89 -3.68 37.24 -10.42
CA ILE A 89 -4.05 38.49 -11.09
C ILE A 89 -5.57 38.68 -10.96
N CYS A 90 -5.99 39.85 -10.51
CA CYS A 90 -7.39 40.19 -10.42
C CYS A 90 -7.98 40.41 -11.82
N SER A 91 -9.02 39.67 -12.19
CA SER A 91 -9.68 39.85 -13.49
C SER A 91 -10.47 41.16 -13.62
N LYS A 92 -10.68 41.91 -12.53
CA LYS A 92 -11.32 43.24 -12.55
C LYS A 92 -10.33 44.37 -12.78
N CYS A 93 -9.37 44.55 -11.86
CA CYS A 93 -8.43 45.67 -11.92
C CYS A 93 -7.06 45.30 -12.54
N LYS A 94 -6.86 44.04 -12.93
CA LYS A 94 -5.60 43.50 -13.49
C LYS A 94 -4.39 43.61 -12.57
N ALA A 95 -4.55 44.06 -11.33
CA ALA A 95 -3.49 44.10 -10.34
C ALA A 95 -3.20 42.71 -9.74
N THR A 96 -1.97 42.51 -9.28
CA THR A 96 -1.50 41.28 -8.64
C THR A 96 -1.78 41.28 -7.14
N GLY A 97 -1.87 40.10 -6.52
CA GLY A 97 -1.93 39.93 -5.07
C GLY A 97 -3.34 39.78 -4.48
N HIS A 98 -4.39 39.92 -5.29
CA HIS A 98 -5.76 39.67 -4.90
C HIS A 98 -6.58 39.14 -6.09
N ASN A 99 -7.73 38.53 -5.83
CA ASN A 99 -8.60 37.99 -6.87
C ASN A 99 -9.83 38.89 -7.07
N LYS A 100 -10.66 38.58 -8.07
CA LYS A 100 -11.92 39.31 -8.31
C LYS A 100 -12.84 39.34 -7.07
N ARG A 101 -12.69 38.42 -6.10
CA ARG A 101 -13.47 38.33 -4.84
C ARG A 101 -13.03 39.32 -3.77
N THR A 102 -11.75 39.65 -3.71
CA THR A 102 -11.17 40.52 -2.67
C THR A 102 -10.64 41.83 -3.26
N CYS A 103 -11.24 42.29 -4.36
CA CYS A 103 -10.82 43.51 -5.05
C CYS A 103 -11.52 44.73 -4.48
N ASP A 104 -10.76 45.75 -4.05
CA ASP A 104 -11.29 46.98 -3.45
C ASP A 104 -12.13 47.82 -4.42
N ALA A 105 -11.84 47.73 -5.73
CA ALA A 105 -12.68 48.29 -6.80
C ALA A 105 -14.06 47.62 -6.93
N ARG A 106 -14.46 46.77 -5.98
CA ARG A 106 -15.84 46.30 -5.81
C ARG A 106 -16.77 47.37 -5.25
N ASN A 107 -16.24 48.30 -4.47
CA ASN A 107 -17.01 49.25 -3.69
C ASN A 107 -16.94 50.69 -4.24
N ASP A 108 -16.29 50.89 -5.38
CA ASP A 108 -16.18 52.20 -6.02
C ASP A 108 -17.37 52.45 -6.96
N PRO A 109 -18.25 53.43 -6.67
CA PRO A 109 -19.43 53.74 -7.48
C PRO A 109 -19.11 54.39 -8.84
N THR A 110 -17.86 54.78 -9.11
CA THR A 110 -17.47 55.47 -10.36
C THR A 110 -17.00 54.53 -11.47
N THR A 111 -16.84 53.24 -11.19
CA THR A 111 -16.21 52.30 -12.12
C THR A 111 -17.21 51.55 -13.02
N VAL A 112 -17.51 52.12 -14.19
CA VAL A 112 -18.29 51.46 -15.25
C VAL A 112 -17.39 50.48 -16.02
N TYR A 113 -17.54 49.17 -15.79
CA TYR A 113 -16.85 48.15 -16.58
C TYR A 113 -17.83 47.23 -17.33
N LYS A 114 -17.61 47.09 -18.64
CA LYS A 114 -18.39 46.23 -19.56
C LYS A 114 -18.31 44.76 -19.11
N ARG A 115 -19.48 44.15 -18.87
CA ARG A 115 -19.61 42.69 -18.70
C ARG A 115 -19.54 42.04 -20.08
N LYS A 116 -18.73 40.99 -20.21
CA LYS A 116 -18.78 40.03 -21.33
C LYS A 116 -19.72 38.91 -20.94
#